data_AF-A0A175W0X1-F1
#
_entry.id   AF-A0A175W0X1-F1
#
_cell.length_a   1.000
_cell.length_b   1.000
_cell.length_c   1.000
_cell.angle_alpha   90.00
_cell.angle_beta   90.00
_cell.angle_gamma   90.00
#
_symmetry.space_group_name_H-M   'P 1'
#
loop_
_entity.id
_entity.type
_entity.pdbx_description
1 polymer ?
#
loop_
_entity_poly.entity_id
_entity_poly.type
_entity_poly.pdbx_seq_one_letter_code
_entity_poly.pdbx_strand_id
1 'polypeptide(L)'
;MAIGGMTLGYLLFSILHFFQFALAITVCALYGVELDRARKAGVHAEGKWAIVGGLSALTAILYGIPSILRFALVWAWNFVLFILWIVLFGLFGRMYINQAVDGNADIQRMKNAVWVVLANAILWLIGTLAHLVYWWGHRERRSRFTSRAKL
;
A
#
# COMPACT_ATOMS: atom_id res chain seq x y z
N MET A 1 32.82 -2.16 -1.26
CA MET A 1 31.61 -2.14 -2.10
C MET A 1 30.28 -2.33 -1.34
N ALA A 2 30.26 -2.71 -0.05
CA ALA A 2 29.03 -3.04 0.69
C ALA A 2 28.11 -1.84 1.04
N ILE A 3 28.66 -0.63 1.15
CA ILE A 3 27.88 0.58 1.46
C ILE A 3 26.95 0.94 0.28
N GLY A 4 27.40 0.76 -0.96
CA GLY A 4 26.62 1.08 -2.18
C GLY A 4 25.40 0.19 -2.37
N GLY A 5 25.49 -1.11 -2.05
CA GLY A 5 24.36 -2.04 -2.16
C GLY A 5 23.29 -1.82 -1.08
N MET A 6 23.71 -1.58 0.17
CA MET A 6 22.79 -1.24 1.26
C MET A 6 22.08 0.10 1.02
N THR A 7 22.78 1.09 0.47
CA THR A 7 22.18 2.39 0.14
C THR A 7 21.23 2.30 -1.06
N LEU A 8 21.57 1.57 -2.12
CA LEU A 8 20.69 1.43 -3.29
C LEU A 8 19.36 0.75 -2.91
N GLY A 9 19.40 -0.36 -2.18
CA GLY A 9 18.17 -1.04 -1.73
C GLY A 9 17.28 -0.10 -0.91
N TYR A 10 17.88 0.62 0.04
CA TYR A 10 17.15 1.59 0.87
C TYR A 10 16.55 2.74 0.06
N LEU A 11 17.28 3.27 -0.94
CA LEU A 11 16.78 4.32 -1.83
C LEU A 11 15.59 3.83 -2.66
N LEU A 12 15.68 2.64 -3.26
CA LEU A 12 14.59 2.06 -4.05
C LEU A 12 13.34 1.82 -3.20
N PHE A 13 13.50 1.28 -1.98
CA PHE A 13 12.40 1.16 -1.04
C PHE A 13 11.83 2.52 -0.65
N SER A 14 12.67 3.52 -0.38
CA SER A 14 12.21 4.87 -0.02
C SER A 14 11.36 5.50 -1.13
N ILE A 15 11.76 5.35 -2.39
CA ILE A 15 11.00 5.82 -3.56
C ILE A 15 9.65 5.08 -3.64
N LEU A 16 9.65 3.75 -3.51
CA LEU A 16 8.43 2.95 -3.50
C LEU A 16 7.45 3.44 -2.41
N HIS A 17 7.93 3.56 -1.17
CA HIS A 17 7.12 3.99 -0.03
C HIS A 17 6.60 5.42 -0.18
N PHE A 18 7.38 6.31 -0.79
CA PHE A 18 6.93 7.67 -1.10
C PHE A 18 5.71 7.66 -2.04
N PHE A 19 5.75 6.88 -3.11
CA PHE A 19 4.59 6.75 -4.00
C PHE A 19 3.40 6.08 -3.31
N GLN A 20 3.63 5.04 -2.51
CA GLN A 20 2.57 4.39 -1.74
C GLN A 20 1.88 5.35 -0.77
N PHE A 21 2.66 6.20 -0.11
CA PHE A 21 2.17 7.26 0.76
C PHE A 21 1.33 8.29 -0.01
N ALA A 22 1.87 8.82 -1.11
CA ALA A 22 1.20 9.84 -1.91
C ALA A 22 -0.15 9.34 -2.47
N LEU A 23 -0.18 8.11 -3.01
CA LEU A 23 -1.42 7.51 -3.51
C LEU A 23 -2.40 7.19 -2.37
N ALA A 24 -1.92 6.71 -1.21
CA ALA A 24 -2.78 6.46 -0.06
C ALA A 24 -3.47 7.73 0.45
N ILE A 25 -2.75 8.84 0.59
CA ILE A 25 -3.34 10.13 0.96
C ILE A 25 -4.32 10.62 -0.11
N THR A 26 -3.97 10.48 -1.39
CA THR A 26 -4.84 10.87 -2.49
C THR A 26 -6.19 10.14 -2.41
N VAL A 27 -6.16 8.83 -2.16
CA VAL A 27 -7.38 8.02 -2.00
C VAL A 27 -8.16 8.42 -0.75
N CYS A 28 -7.50 8.68 0.39
CA CYS A 28 -8.18 9.21 1.57
C CYS A 28 -8.87 10.54 1.31
N ALA A 29 -8.21 11.47 0.61
CA ALA A 29 -8.76 12.77 0.28
C ALA A 29 -9.98 12.65 -0.67
N LEU A 30 -9.85 11.84 -1.73
CA LEU A 30 -10.93 11.57 -2.67
C LEU A 30 -12.13 10.90 -1.98
N TYR A 31 -11.87 9.94 -1.09
CA TYR A 31 -12.92 9.27 -0.33
C TYR A 31 -13.57 10.18 0.71
N GLY A 32 -12.81 11.08 1.34
CA GLY A 32 -13.35 12.07 2.26
C GLY A 32 -14.38 13.00 1.61
N VAL A 33 -14.15 13.41 0.36
CA VAL A 33 -15.13 14.17 -0.43
C VAL A 33 -16.41 13.37 -0.65
N GLU A 34 -16.29 12.06 -0.90
CA GLU A 34 -17.45 11.18 -1.09
C GLU A 34 -18.22 10.96 0.21
N LEU A 35 -17.54 10.80 1.35
CA LEU A 35 -18.18 10.71 2.67
C LEU A 35 -18.99 11.98 2.98
N ASP A 36 -18.44 13.15 2.68
CA ASP A 36 -19.17 14.42 2.88
C ASP A 36 -20.36 14.56 1.94
N ARG A 37 -20.23 14.12 0.67
CA ARG A 37 -21.34 14.06 -0.28
C ARG A 37 -22.45 13.12 0.19
N ALA A 38 -22.10 11.92 0.62
CA ALA A 38 -23.06 10.94 1.14
C ALA A 38 -23.77 11.49 2.39
N ARG A 39 -23.03 12.11 3.31
CA ARG A 39 -23.58 12.79 4.49
C ARG A 39 -24.58 13.88 4.10
N LYS A 40 -24.26 14.72 3.12
CA LYS A 40 -25.16 15.77 2.60
C LYS A 40 -26.40 15.20 1.90
N ALA A 41 -26.27 14.05 1.24
CA ALA A 41 -27.38 13.34 0.62
C ALA A 41 -28.24 12.55 1.63
N GLY A 42 -27.87 12.53 2.92
CA GLY A 42 -28.55 11.72 3.93
C GLY A 42 -28.31 10.22 3.79
N VAL A 43 -27.32 9.80 3.00
CA VAL A 43 -26.96 8.40 2.78
C VAL A 43 -25.79 8.03 3.71
N HIS A 44 -25.92 6.91 4.41
CA HIS A 44 -24.82 6.39 5.22
C HIS A 44 -23.71 5.84 4.30
N ALA A 45 -22.51 6.40 4.41
CA ALA A 45 -21.32 5.87 3.78
C ALA A 45 -20.38 5.26 4.82
N GLU A 46 -19.83 4.09 4.51
CA GLU A 46 -19.02 3.32 5.43
C GLU A 46 -17.59 3.88 5.55
N GLY A 47 -17.33 4.73 6.55
CA GLY A 47 -16.00 5.31 6.78
C GLY A 47 -14.84 4.32 7.00
N LYS A 48 -15.13 3.02 7.16
CA LYS A 48 -14.13 1.95 7.40
C LYS A 48 -13.04 1.87 6.33
N TRP A 49 -13.34 2.29 5.10
CA TRP A 49 -12.37 2.24 4.00
C TRP A 49 -11.33 3.37 4.06
N ALA A 50 -11.65 4.51 4.69
CA ALA A 50 -10.67 5.56 4.98
C ALA A 50 -9.56 5.04 5.92
N ILE A 51 -9.89 4.07 6.78
CA ILE A 51 -8.93 3.43 7.70
C ILE A 51 -7.85 2.68 6.91
N VAL A 52 -8.20 2.00 5.81
CA VAL A 52 -7.24 1.29 4.96
C VAL A 52 -6.22 2.26 4.37
N GLY A 53 -6.68 3.40 3.84
CA GLY A 53 -5.81 4.45 3.32
C GLY A 53 -4.93 5.07 4.42
N GLY A 54 -5.50 5.37 5.60
CA GLY A 54 -4.76 5.89 6.75
C GLY A 54 -3.69 4.93 7.27
N LEU A 55 -4.03 3.65 7.42
CA LEU A 55 -3.10 2.59 7.84
C LEU A 55 -1.96 2.41 6.84
N SER A 56 -2.26 2.51 5.54
CA SER A 56 -1.26 2.43 4.47
C SER A 56 -0.32 3.63 4.50
N ALA A 57 -0.85 4.84 4.68
CA ALA A 57 -0.05 6.05 4.78
C ALA A 57 0.86 6.04 6.02
N LEU A 58 0.34 5.62 7.18
CA LEU A 58 1.12 5.45 8.39
C LEU A 58 2.22 4.40 8.20
N THR A 59 1.88 3.26 7.60
CA THR A 59 2.87 2.20 7.31
C THR A 59 3.99 2.72 6.40
N ALA A 60 3.65 3.47 5.35
CA ALA A 60 4.63 4.03 4.43
C ALA A 60 5.58 5.03 5.12
N ILE A 61 5.07 5.86 6.06
CA ILE A 61 5.91 6.74 6.89
C ILE A 61 6.83 5.91 7.79
N LEU A 62 6.31 4.89 8.46
CA LEU A 62 7.09 4.04 9.36
C LEU A 62 8.23 3.32 8.61
N TYR A 63 8.01 2.94 7.36
CA TYR A 63 9.04 2.37 6.51
C TYR A 63 10.15 3.35 6.09
N GLY A 64 9.99 4.65 6.36
CA GLY A 64 11.10 5.61 6.35
C GLY A 64 12.12 5.39 7.47
N ILE A 65 11.84 4.51 8.44
CA ILE A 65 12.77 4.11 9.50
C ILE A 65 13.43 2.78 9.09
N PRO A 66 14.74 2.75 8.76
CA PRO A 66 15.43 1.54 8.31
C PRO A 66 15.34 0.36 9.28
N SER A 67 15.22 0.63 10.59
CA SER A 67 15.09 -0.39 11.63
C SER A 67 13.83 -1.24 11.48
N ILE A 68 12.73 -0.67 10.98
CA ILE A 68 11.46 -1.38 10.82
C ILE A 68 11.55 -2.37 9.65
N LEU A 69 12.28 -2.02 8.59
CA LEU A 69 12.46 -2.86 7.41
C LEU A 69 13.21 -4.17 7.69
N ARG A 70 13.89 -4.27 8.84
CA ARG A 70 14.65 -5.48 9.23
C ARG A 70 13.77 -6.59 9.81
N PHE A 71 12.52 -6.31 10.17
CA PHE A 71 11.64 -7.32 10.74
C PHE A 71 11.17 -8.34 9.70
N ALA A 72 11.24 -9.63 10.04
CA ALA A 72 10.82 -10.72 9.16
C ALA A 72 9.32 -10.70 8.79
N LEU A 73 8.51 -9.90 9.49
CA LEU A 73 7.07 -9.76 9.25
C LEU A 73 6.71 -8.65 8.25
N VAL A 74 7.67 -7.86 7.77
CA VAL A 74 7.43 -6.74 6.85
C VAL A 74 6.79 -7.19 5.54
N TRP A 75 7.28 -8.29 4.92
CA TRP A 75 6.69 -8.82 3.69
C TRP A 75 5.26 -9.32 3.91
N ALA A 76 4.98 -9.95 5.07
CA ALA A 76 3.65 -10.44 5.41
C ALA A 76 2.69 -9.27 5.65
N TRP A 77 3.13 -8.20 6.32
CA TRP A 77 2.34 -6.98 6.51
C TRP A 77 2.05 -6.28 5.17
N ASN A 78 3.03 -6.18 4.29
CA ASN A 78 2.83 -5.65 2.93
C ASN A 78 1.79 -6.45 2.15
N PHE A 79 1.78 -7.78 2.32
CA PHE A 79 0.79 -8.64 1.68
C PHE A 79 -0.62 -8.42 2.25
N VAL A 80 -0.74 -8.21 3.56
CA VAL A 80 -2.02 -7.83 4.18
C VAL A 80 -2.54 -6.51 3.61
N LEU A 81 -1.68 -5.49 3.50
CA LEU A 81 -2.06 -4.21 2.90
C LEU A 81 -2.44 -4.39 1.43
N PHE A 82 -1.68 -5.17 0.65
CA PHE A 82 -2.05 -5.51 -0.72
C PHE A 82 -3.47 -6.09 -0.81
N ILE A 83 -3.81 -7.07 0.01
CA ILE A 83 -5.16 -7.66 0.04
C ILE A 83 -6.22 -6.60 0.37
N LEU A 84 -5.98 -5.75 1.37
CA LEU A 84 -6.91 -4.67 1.73
C LEU A 84 -7.13 -3.69 0.56
N TRP A 85 -6.08 -3.37 -0.20
CA TRP A 85 -6.18 -2.53 -1.39
C TRP A 85 -6.93 -3.21 -2.53
N ILE A 86 -6.77 -4.53 -2.72
CA ILE A 86 -7.56 -5.29 -3.70
C ILE A 86 -9.04 -5.35 -3.31
N VAL A 87 -9.36 -5.52 -2.02
CA VAL A 87 -10.73 -5.45 -1.53
C VAL A 87 -11.33 -4.06 -1.77
N LEU A 88 -10.57 -3.00 -1.48
CA LEU A 88 -10.98 -1.63 -1.74
C LEU A 88 -11.21 -1.37 -3.24
N PHE A 89 -10.32 -1.87 -4.10
CA PHE A 89 -10.45 -1.82 -5.54
C PHE A 89 -11.71 -2.53 -6.02
N GLY A 90 -11.98 -3.74 -5.54
CA GLY A 90 -13.19 -4.49 -5.90
C GLY A 90 -14.46 -3.75 -5.51
N LEU A 91 -14.48 -3.13 -4.33
CA LEU A 91 -15.61 -2.34 -3.87
C LEU A 91 -15.83 -1.08 -4.73
N PHE A 92 -14.79 -0.27 -4.92
CA PHE A 92 -14.88 0.95 -5.72
C PHE A 92 -15.15 0.63 -7.19
N GLY A 93 -14.57 -0.44 -7.70
CA GLY A 93 -14.81 -0.95 -9.03
C GLY A 93 -16.29 -1.27 -9.27
N ARG A 94 -16.91 -1.98 -8.33
CA ARG A 94 -18.35 -2.31 -8.38
C ARG A 94 -19.24 -1.06 -8.34
N MET A 95 -18.86 -0.04 -7.58
CA MET A 95 -19.67 1.17 -7.42
C MET A 95 -19.55 2.13 -8.61
N TYR A 96 -18.35 2.29 -9.17
CA TYR A 96 -18.08 3.39 -10.10
C TYR A 96 -17.82 2.97 -11.55
N ILE A 97 -17.23 1.78 -11.83
CA ILE A 97 -16.82 1.43 -13.21
C ILE A 97 -18.01 1.45 -14.17
N ASN A 98 -19.13 0.86 -13.75
CA ASN A 98 -20.33 0.72 -14.58
C ASN A 98 -21.33 1.87 -14.42
N GLN A 99 -21.05 2.87 -13.58
CA GLN A 99 -21.96 4.00 -13.37
C GLN A 99 -21.92 4.94 -14.59
N ALA A 100 -23.08 5.33 -15.12
CA ALA A 100 -23.15 6.27 -16.23
C ALA A 100 -22.60 7.65 -15.80
N VAL A 101 -21.74 8.24 -16.64
CA VAL A 101 -21.20 9.58 -16.42
C VAL A 101 -22.12 10.54 -17.18
N ASP A 102 -23.33 10.74 -16.68
CA ASP A 102 -24.33 11.61 -17.32
C ASP A 102 -23.98 13.09 -17.12
N GLY A 103 -22.82 13.51 -17.65
CA GLY A 103 -22.27 14.87 -17.48
C GLY A 103 -21.75 15.20 -16.08
N ASN A 104 -21.83 14.27 -15.12
CA ASN A 104 -21.37 14.51 -13.76
C ASN A 104 -19.85 14.29 -13.61
N ALA A 105 -19.10 15.39 -13.52
CA ALA A 105 -17.65 15.38 -13.32
C ALA A 105 -17.21 14.64 -12.03
N ASP A 106 -18.05 14.58 -10.99
CA ASP A 106 -17.74 13.85 -9.76
C ASP A 106 -17.67 12.34 -10.00
N ILE A 107 -18.56 11.80 -10.84
CA ILE A 107 -18.56 10.38 -11.20
C ILE A 107 -17.29 10.04 -11.98
N GLN A 108 -16.92 10.90 -12.93
CA GLN A 108 -15.66 10.74 -13.68
C GLN A 108 -14.44 10.75 -12.75
N ARG A 109 -14.42 11.65 -11.75
CA ARG A 109 -13.36 11.71 -10.74
C ARG A 109 -13.28 10.40 -9.94
N MET A 110 -14.41 9.84 -9.51
CA MET A 110 -14.42 8.57 -8.77
C MET A 110 -14.04 7.37 -9.65
N LYS A 111 -14.41 7.36 -10.93
CA LYS A 111 -13.92 6.37 -11.90
C LYS A 111 -12.39 6.40 -12.02
N ASN A 112 -11.80 7.60 -12.08
CA ASN A 112 -10.34 7.74 -12.09
C ASN A 112 -9.72 7.28 -10.76
N ALA A 113 -10.38 7.56 -9.63
CA ALA A 113 -9.93 7.12 -8.31
C ALA A 113 -9.83 5.59 -8.20
N VAL A 114 -10.70 4.83 -8.87
CA VAL A 114 -10.62 3.36 -8.93
C VAL A 114 -9.25 2.91 -9.46
N TRP A 115 -8.73 3.58 -10.50
CA TRP A 115 -7.43 3.26 -11.07
C TRP A 115 -6.27 3.68 -10.14
N VAL A 116 -6.42 4.76 -9.39
CA VAL A 116 -5.45 5.16 -8.34
C VAL A 116 -5.38 4.09 -7.25
N VAL A 117 -6.52 3.52 -6.85
CA VAL A 117 -6.58 2.42 -5.88
C VAL A 117 -5.86 1.18 -6.44
N LEU A 118 -6.10 0.83 -7.71
CA LEU A 118 -5.42 -0.29 -8.35
C LEU A 118 -3.91 -0.07 -8.45
N ALA A 119 -3.47 1.13 -8.86
CA ALA A 119 -2.06 1.48 -8.93
C ALA A 119 -1.38 1.32 -7.57
N ASN A 120 -2.02 1.78 -6.50
CA ASN A 120 -1.47 1.60 -5.16
C ASN A 120 -1.46 0.12 -4.72
N ALA A 121 -2.48 -0.67 -5.08
CA ALA A 121 -2.48 -2.11 -4.86
C ALA A 121 -1.26 -2.78 -5.53
N ILE A 122 -0.97 -2.42 -6.79
CA ILE A 122 0.20 -2.93 -7.51
C ILE A 122 1.50 -2.54 -6.79
N LEU A 123 1.63 -1.31 -6.30
CA LEU A 123 2.80 -0.91 -5.51
C LEU A 123 2.96 -1.75 -4.24
N TRP A 124 1.87 -2.07 -3.53
CA TRP A 124 1.92 -2.98 -2.37
C TRP A 124 2.31 -4.41 -2.76
N LEU A 125 1.90 -4.89 -3.94
CA LEU A 125 2.34 -6.18 -4.46
C LEU A 125 3.84 -6.18 -4.76
N ILE A 126 4.33 -5.14 -5.46
CA ILE A 126 5.76 -4.96 -5.73
C ILE A 126 6.53 -4.91 -4.42
N GLY A 127 6.05 -4.12 -3.44
CA GLY A 127 6.64 -4.04 -2.11
C GLY A 127 6.66 -5.39 -1.39
N THR A 128 5.59 -6.18 -1.48
CA THR A 128 5.53 -7.54 -0.91
C THR A 128 6.61 -8.43 -1.49
N LEU A 129 6.69 -8.50 -2.82
CA LEU A 129 7.67 -9.34 -3.53
C LEU A 129 9.10 -8.86 -3.28
N ALA A 130 9.35 -7.55 -3.33
CA ALA A 130 10.67 -6.98 -3.10
C ALA A 130 11.18 -7.27 -1.67
N HIS A 131 10.33 -7.11 -0.66
CA HIS A 131 10.69 -7.44 0.73
C HIS A 131 10.85 -8.95 0.95
N LEU A 132 10.02 -9.78 0.30
CA LEU A 132 10.15 -11.23 0.36
C LEU A 132 11.49 -11.69 -0.23
N VAL A 133 11.86 -11.21 -1.43
CA VAL A 133 13.14 -11.52 -2.08
C VAL A 133 14.31 -10.99 -1.25
N TYR A 134 14.23 -9.75 -0.75
CA TYR A 134 15.27 -9.16 0.09
C TYR A 134 15.48 -9.97 1.37
N TRP A 135 14.40 -10.30 2.09
CA TRP A 135 14.48 -11.09 3.31
C TRP A 135 14.97 -12.52 3.05
N TRP A 136 14.51 -13.17 1.99
CA TRP A 136 14.95 -14.52 1.63
C TRP A 136 16.45 -14.56 1.30
N GLY A 137 16.98 -13.53 0.65
CA GLY A 137 18.40 -13.39 0.36
C GLY A 137 19.27 -13.08 1.58
N HIS A 138 18.75 -12.33 2.56
CA HIS A 138 19.50 -11.88 3.74
C HIS A 138 19.20 -12.67 5.02
N ARG A 139 18.35 -13.69 4.96
CA ARG A 139 18.05 -14.53 6.13
C ARG A 139 19.33 -15.20 6.62
N GLU A 140 19.71 -14.99 7.88
CA GLU A 140 20.82 -15.71 8.51
C GLU A 140 20.57 -17.23 8.41
N ARG A 141 21.31 -17.91 7.54
CA ARG A 141 21.36 -19.38 7.49
C ARG A 141 22.25 -19.87 8.63
N ARG A 142 21.76 -19.78 9.88
CA ARG A 142 22.40 -20.50 10.98
C ARG A 142 22.09 -21.98 10.81
N SER A 143 23.11 -22.81 10.60
CA SER A 143 22.94 -24.26 10.60
C SER A 143 22.44 -24.67 12.00
N ARG A 144 21.34 -25.42 12.08
CA ARG A 144 20.77 -25.85 13.37
C ARG A 144 21.63 -26.90 14.09
N PHE A 145 22.57 -27.52 13.37
CA PHE A 145 23.35 -28.65 13.90
C PHE A 145 24.69 -28.24 14.50
N THR A 146 25.32 -27.17 14.01
CA THR A 146 26.48 -26.58 14.68
C THR A 146 26.24 -25.07 14.82
N SER A 147 26.03 -24.61 16.05
CA SER A 147 25.86 -23.18 16.38
C SER A 147 27.10 -22.32 16.01
N ARG A 148 28.10 -22.86 15.33
CA ARG A 148 29.35 -22.17 14.97
C ARG A 148 29.66 -22.12 13.47
N ALA A 149 28.89 -22.77 12.59
CA ALA A 149 29.07 -22.61 11.15
C ALA A 149 28.05 -21.61 10.56
N LYS A 150 28.54 -20.46 10.08
CA LYS A 150 27.82 -19.67 9.08
C LYS A 150 27.96 -20.39 7.74
N LEU A 151 26.84 -20.66 7.07
CA LEU A 151 26.81 -21.11 5.67
C LEU A 151 27.06 -19.92 4.73
#